data_AF-A0A2C5ZMA9-F1
#
_entry.id   AF-A0A2C5ZMA9-F1
#
_cell.length_a   1.000
_cell.length_b   1.000
_cell.length_c   1.000
_cell.angle_alpha   90.00
_cell.angle_beta   90.00
_cell.angle_gamma   90.00
#
_symmetry.space_group_name_H-M   'P 1'
#
loop_
_entity.id
_entity.type
_entity.pdbx_description
1 polymer ?
#
loop_
_entity_poly.entity_id
_entity_poly.type
_entity_poly.pdbx_seq_one_letter_code
_entity_poly.pdbx_strand_id
1 'polypeptide(L)'
;MDLKTAAAVPVAYCTALYALRDVARLEMGESILIHSEAGAVGQAAITIARFLGAEEIFVTAGSKEKPAFITEKFGIPSHHVLSSRELTFGDEIAQLTDGHGVDVILNSLSEEALAIGCRSLSPFGRFIEVGKRDIVSNERLEMRQVEKKNSFSAIDLDLVARERPQRLKELLETSLRVISLERLDIIQPLSVRHASQVEEQLRTMQTGKHMGNQYEDSFTRPWLSSLFQSMSHEQWHQGIAVKAHGTDLLCETLADNLDFFILLGSASAIVGGRGQGNYGADNTVQDSIARHQAALGRPCIAIDAGVVLEAGWVARRSSLVDQKLFQQ
;
A
#
# COMPACT_ATOMS: atom_id res chain seq x y z
N MET A 1 3.66 12.98 -15.35
CA MET A 1 3.21 12.72 -13.95
C MET A 1 4.19 13.43 -13.04
N ASP A 2 3.75 14.14 -12.00
CA ASP A 2 4.67 14.75 -11.03
C ASP A 2 5.17 13.73 -9.99
N LEU A 3 6.21 14.09 -9.22
CA LEU A 3 6.86 13.19 -8.27
C LEU A 3 5.91 12.74 -7.13
N LYS A 4 5.04 13.64 -6.66
CA LYS A 4 4.08 13.38 -5.57
C LYS A 4 3.03 12.35 -5.98
N THR A 5 2.61 12.45 -7.23
CA THR A 5 1.66 11.57 -7.90
C THR A 5 2.31 10.23 -8.22
N ALA A 6 3.55 10.21 -8.71
CA ALA A 6 4.30 8.98 -8.98
C ALA A 6 4.53 8.14 -7.71
N ALA A 7 4.79 8.77 -6.57
CA ALA A 7 4.92 8.08 -5.29
C ALA A 7 3.62 7.39 -4.81
N ALA A 8 2.44 7.79 -5.33
CA ALA A 8 1.15 7.22 -4.94
C ALA A 8 0.89 5.83 -5.54
N VAL A 9 1.56 5.54 -6.65
CA VAL A 9 1.19 4.43 -7.52
C VAL A 9 1.64 3.07 -6.98
N PRO A 10 2.93 2.84 -6.62
CA PRO A 10 3.48 1.49 -6.54
C PRO A 10 2.72 0.56 -5.59
N VAL A 11 2.66 0.87 -4.30
CA VAL A 11 2.07 -0.03 -3.29
C VAL A 11 0.57 -0.19 -3.51
N ALA A 12 -0.16 0.92 -3.71
CA ALA A 12 -1.61 0.89 -3.79
C ALA A 12 -2.12 0.20 -5.06
N TYR A 13 -1.58 0.54 -6.23
CA TYR A 13 -2.01 -0.08 -7.48
C TYR A 13 -1.46 -1.48 -7.67
N CYS A 14 -0.25 -1.82 -7.22
CA CYS A 14 0.21 -3.21 -7.25
C CYS A 14 -0.64 -4.10 -6.32
N THR A 15 -1.05 -3.59 -5.15
CA THR A 15 -1.96 -4.31 -4.24
C THR A 15 -3.32 -4.53 -4.90
N ALA A 16 -3.94 -3.48 -5.43
CA ALA A 16 -5.23 -3.56 -6.11
C ALA A 16 -5.20 -4.45 -7.35
N LEU A 17 -4.17 -4.31 -8.20
CA LEU A 17 -3.99 -5.12 -9.40
C LEU A 17 -3.76 -6.59 -9.07
N TYR A 18 -2.91 -6.90 -8.09
CA TYR A 18 -2.70 -8.28 -7.63
C TYR A 18 -3.99 -8.88 -7.03
N ALA A 19 -4.68 -8.12 -6.17
CA ALA A 19 -5.95 -8.53 -5.58
C ALA A 19 -6.99 -8.90 -6.65
N LEU A 20 -7.28 -7.98 -7.57
CA LEU A 20 -8.42 -8.07 -8.46
C LEU A 20 -8.13 -8.90 -9.72
N ARG A 21 -6.99 -8.67 -10.38
CA ARG A 21 -6.63 -9.37 -11.63
C ARG A 21 -6.14 -10.79 -11.37
N ASP A 22 -5.29 -10.99 -10.37
CA ASP A 22 -4.55 -12.25 -10.22
C ASP A 22 -5.21 -13.22 -9.25
N VAL A 23 -5.67 -12.73 -8.10
CA VAL A 23 -6.18 -13.58 -7.01
C VAL A 23 -7.69 -13.76 -7.13
N ALA A 24 -8.47 -12.67 -7.17
CA ALA A 24 -9.91 -12.72 -7.41
C ALA A 24 -10.23 -13.20 -8.84
N ARG A 25 -9.41 -12.78 -9.82
CA ARG A 25 -9.72 -12.88 -11.26
C ARG A 25 -11.10 -12.27 -11.53
N LEU A 26 -11.22 -10.98 -11.26
CA LEU A 26 -12.42 -10.19 -11.53
C LEU A 26 -12.67 -10.15 -13.05
N GLU A 27 -13.87 -10.57 -13.45
CA GLU A 27 -14.32 -10.67 -14.82
C GLU A 27 -15.28 -9.52 -15.18
N MET A 28 -15.50 -9.31 -16.47
CA MET A 28 -16.41 -8.27 -16.96
C MET A 28 -17.86 -8.64 -16.65
N GLY A 29 -18.63 -7.72 -16.07
CA GLY A 29 -20.02 -7.96 -15.64
C GLY A 29 -20.17 -8.31 -14.17
N GLU A 30 -19.08 -8.50 -13.42
CA GLU A 30 -19.16 -8.90 -12.01
C GLU A 30 -19.33 -7.73 -11.04
N SER A 31 -19.88 -8.05 -9.87
CA SER A 31 -20.09 -7.14 -8.75
C SER A 31 -18.95 -7.21 -7.72
N ILE A 32 -18.59 -6.07 -7.11
CA ILE A 32 -17.53 -5.99 -6.12
C ILE A 32 -17.86 -5.06 -4.95
N LEU A 33 -17.57 -5.49 -3.72
CA LEU A 33 -17.55 -4.66 -2.51
C LEU A 33 -16.11 -4.34 -2.10
N ILE A 34 -15.79 -3.04 -1.94
CA ILE A 34 -14.47 -2.56 -1.55
C ILE A 34 -14.54 -1.86 -0.19
N HIS A 35 -13.85 -2.41 0.80
CA HIS A 35 -13.74 -1.80 2.12
C HIS A 35 -12.63 -0.74 2.20
N SER A 36 -12.79 0.25 3.09
CA SER A 36 -11.85 1.38 3.29
C SER A 36 -11.54 2.19 2.01
N GLU A 37 -12.61 2.51 1.28
CA GLU A 37 -12.65 3.17 -0.02
C GLU A 37 -11.83 4.48 -0.13
N ALA A 38 -11.80 5.27 0.95
CA ALA A 38 -11.12 6.55 0.99
C ALA A 38 -9.59 6.44 1.15
N GLY A 39 -9.08 5.26 1.52
CA GLY A 39 -7.65 4.99 1.61
C GLY A 39 -7.00 4.79 0.23
N ALA A 40 -5.66 4.85 0.17
CA ALA A 40 -4.90 4.70 -1.07
C ALA A 40 -5.24 3.41 -1.84
N VAL A 41 -5.31 2.26 -1.15
CA VAL A 41 -5.64 0.95 -1.77
C VAL A 41 -7.11 0.91 -2.23
N GLY A 42 -8.05 1.44 -1.44
CA GLY A 42 -9.47 1.47 -1.80
C GLY A 42 -9.73 2.26 -3.08
N GLN A 43 -9.11 3.44 -3.21
CA GLN A 43 -9.19 4.24 -4.44
C GLN A 43 -8.56 3.52 -5.64
N ALA A 44 -7.37 2.93 -5.48
CA ALA A 44 -6.74 2.15 -6.53
C ALA A 44 -7.59 0.94 -6.94
N ALA A 45 -8.27 0.29 -5.99
CA ALA A 45 -9.17 -0.83 -6.25
C ALA A 45 -10.42 -0.42 -7.03
N ILE A 46 -11.07 0.71 -6.72
CA ILE A 46 -12.19 1.25 -7.52
C ILE A 46 -11.74 1.46 -8.96
N THR A 47 -10.58 2.11 -9.13
CA THR A 47 -10.00 2.42 -10.44
C THR A 47 -9.66 1.15 -11.23
N ILE A 48 -9.05 0.14 -10.61
CA ILE A 48 -8.70 -1.14 -11.25
C ILE A 48 -9.94 -1.99 -11.53
N ALA A 49 -10.94 -2.03 -10.64
CA ALA A 49 -12.18 -2.79 -10.84
C ALA A 49 -12.91 -2.35 -12.12
N ARG A 50 -12.95 -1.05 -12.39
CA ARG A 50 -13.53 -0.49 -13.62
C ARG A 50 -12.73 -0.81 -14.86
N PHE A 51 -11.40 -0.71 -14.78
CA PHE A 51 -10.52 -1.11 -15.86
C PHE A 51 -10.68 -2.60 -16.22
N LEU A 52 -11.01 -3.45 -15.24
CA LEU A 52 -11.32 -4.87 -15.44
C LEU A 52 -12.78 -5.13 -15.89
N GLY A 53 -13.64 -4.12 -15.90
CA GLY A 53 -15.02 -4.23 -16.39
C GLY A 53 -16.08 -4.66 -15.36
N ALA A 54 -15.84 -4.43 -14.07
CA ALA A 54 -16.86 -4.63 -13.04
C ALA A 54 -18.13 -3.79 -13.33
N GLU A 55 -19.29 -4.42 -13.26
CA GLU A 55 -20.59 -3.77 -13.54
C GLU A 55 -21.10 -2.99 -12.33
N GLU A 56 -21.02 -3.60 -11.14
CA GLU A 56 -21.46 -2.99 -9.90
C GLU A 56 -20.31 -2.85 -8.91
N ILE A 57 -20.09 -1.62 -8.41
CA ILE A 57 -19.08 -1.33 -7.40
C ILE A 57 -19.78 -0.76 -6.18
N PHE A 58 -19.67 -1.47 -5.06
CA PHE A 58 -20.10 -1.08 -3.73
C PHE A 58 -18.88 -0.72 -2.89
N VAL A 59 -19.04 0.22 -1.96
CA VAL A 59 -17.94 0.68 -1.09
C VAL A 59 -18.44 0.91 0.33
N THR A 60 -17.59 0.72 1.36
CA THR A 60 -17.93 1.11 2.74
C THR A 60 -17.11 2.31 3.22
N ALA A 61 -17.78 3.35 3.70
CA ALA A 61 -17.21 4.61 4.14
C ALA A 61 -17.33 4.84 5.66
N GLY A 62 -16.29 5.43 6.26
CA GLY A 62 -16.21 5.62 7.72
C GLY A 62 -16.75 6.94 8.29
N SER A 63 -17.09 7.95 7.47
CA SER A 63 -17.69 9.21 7.95
C SER A 63 -18.52 9.90 6.86
N LYS A 64 -19.53 10.68 7.27
CA LYS A 64 -20.53 11.33 6.38
C LYS A 64 -19.95 12.33 5.37
N GLU A 65 -18.70 12.73 5.51
CA GLU A 65 -17.99 13.65 4.59
C GLU A 65 -17.36 12.92 3.39
N LYS A 66 -17.17 11.60 3.47
CA LYS A 66 -16.51 10.78 2.45
C LYS A 66 -17.41 10.37 1.26
N PRO A 67 -18.72 10.06 1.43
CA PRO A 67 -19.59 9.69 0.32
C PRO A 67 -19.69 10.72 -0.80
N ALA A 68 -19.66 12.02 -0.48
CA ALA A 68 -19.68 13.08 -1.48
C ALA A 68 -18.44 13.02 -2.39
N PHE A 69 -17.24 12.88 -1.81
CA PHE A 69 -15.98 12.74 -2.56
C PHE A 69 -15.99 11.50 -3.48
N ILE A 70 -16.49 10.36 -2.99
CA ILE A 70 -16.55 9.13 -3.80
C ILE A 70 -17.59 9.24 -4.92
N THR A 71 -18.76 9.81 -4.63
CA THR A 71 -19.81 10.04 -5.64
C THR A 71 -19.35 11.04 -6.70
N GLU A 72 -18.66 12.12 -6.32
CA GLU A 72 -18.19 13.15 -7.25
C GLU A 72 -16.98 12.69 -8.07
N LYS A 73 -15.95 12.15 -7.41
CA LYS A 73 -14.69 11.76 -8.09
C LYS A 73 -14.86 10.50 -8.90
N PHE A 74 -15.51 9.47 -8.34
CA PHE A 74 -15.65 8.19 -9.00
C PHE A 74 -17.02 8.04 -9.68
N GLY A 75 -18.08 8.76 -9.33
CA GLY A 75 -19.41 8.48 -9.90
C GLY A 75 -20.00 7.16 -9.41
N ILE A 76 -19.58 6.67 -8.23
CA ILE A 76 -20.27 5.57 -7.55
C ILE A 76 -21.61 6.13 -7.02
N PRO A 77 -22.76 5.48 -7.26
CA PRO A 77 -24.04 5.97 -6.78
C PRO A 77 -24.07 6.10 -5.26
N SER A 78 -24.77 7.10 -4.71
CA SER A 78 -24.81 7.34 -3.26
C SER A 78 -25.37 6.16 -2.46
N HIS A 79 -26.26 5.35 -3.05
CA HIS A 79 -26.80 4.12 -2.45
C HIS A 79 -25.84 2.92 -2.51
N HIS A 80 -24.73 3.02 -3.25
CA HIS A 80 -23.63 2.05 -3.23
C HIS A 80 -22.53 2.41 -2.20
N VAL A 81 -22.67 3.54 -1.51
CA VAL A 81 -21.74 3.99 -0.46
C VAL A 81 -22.33 3.66 0.93
N LEU A 82 -21.96 2.49 1.43
CA LEU A 82 -22.46 1.89 2.66
C LEU A 82 -21.64 2.35 3.88
N SER A 83 -22.12 2.07 5.10
CA SER A 83 -21.36 2.36 6.32
C SER A 83 -20.23 1.35 6.56
N SER A 84 -19.04 1.83 6.95
CA SER A 84 -17.95 0.98 7.46
C SER A 84 -17.88 0.93 9.00
N ARG A 85 -18.82 1.58 9.69
CA ARG A 85 -18.87 1.67 11.17
C ARG A 85 -20.10 1.00 11.74
N GLU A 86 -21.22 1.13 11.04
CA GLU A 86 -22.42 0.36 11.34
C GLU A 86 -22.25 -1.00 10.65
N LEU A 87 -22.56 -2.08 11.35
CA LEU A 87 -22.49 -3.44 10.82
C LEU A 87 -23.70 -3.78 9.92
N THR A 88 -24.24 -2.77 9.24
CA THR A 88 -25.46 -2.82 8.41
C THR A 88 -25.18 -3.20 6.96
N PHE A 89 -23.94 -3.05 6.49
CA PHE A 89 -23.60 -3.20 5.07
C PHE A 89 -23.98 -4.57 4.50
N GLY A 90 -24.07 -5.62 5.33
CA GLY A 90 -24.52 -6.94 4.90
C GLY A 90 -25.99 -6.97 4.49
N ASP A 91 -26.87 -6.31 5.26
CA ASP A 91 -28.29 -6.18 4.96
C ASP A 91 -28.51 -5.19 3.79
N GLU A 92 -27.70 -4.13 3.72
CA GLU A 92 -27.73 -3.16 2.62
C GLU A 92 -27.34 -3.82 1.28
N ILE A 93 -26.27 -4.62 1.25
CA ILE A 93 -25.91 -5.44 0.07
C ILE A 93 -27.03 -6.42 -0.28
N ALA A 94 -27.62 -7.10 0.70
CA ALA A 94 -28.71 -8.04 0.44
C ALA A 94 -29.95 -7.35 -0.16
N GLN A 95 -30.24 -6.09 0.20
CA GLN A 95 -31.31 -5.30 -0.41
C GLN A 95 -30.96 -4.80 -1.81
N LEU A 96 -29.72 -4.37 -2.03
CA LEU A 96 -29.26 -3.83 -3.32
C LEU A 96 -29.08 -4.90 -4.41
N THR A 97 -28.82 -6.15 -4.01
CA THR A 97 -28.53 -7.27 -4.93
C THR A 97 -29.68 -8.29 -5.02
N ASP A 98 -30.89 -7.94 -4.57
CA ASP A 98 -32.05 -8.86 -4.46
C ASP A 98 -31.71 -10.19 -3.76
N GLY A 99 -30.84 -10.13 -2.75
CA GLY A 99 -30.36 -11.29 -1.97
C GLY A 99 -29.27 -12.13 -2.62
N HIS A 100 -28.77 -11.78 -3.82
CA HIS A 100 -27.70 -12.53 -4.49
C HIS A 100 -26.35 -12.36 -3.78
N GLY A 101 -26.04 -11.18 -3.23
CA GLY A 101 -24.73 -10.83 -2.72
C GLY A 101 -23.78 -10.35 -3.81
N VAL A 102 -22.48 -10.23 -3.49
CA VAL A 102 -21.43 -9.75 -4.40
C VAL A 102 -20.40 -10.82 -4.78
N ASP A 103 -19.84 -10.72 -5.98
CA ASP A 103 -18.95 -11.75 -6.55
C ASP A 103 -17.50 -11.64 -6.07
N VAL A 104 -17.05 -10.43 -5.74
CA VAL A 104 -15.74 -10.17 -5.13
C VAL A 104 -15.90 -9.26 -3.91
N ILE A 105 -15.14 -9.54 -2.86
CA ILE A 105 -14.95 -8.61 -1.73
C ILE A 105 -13.47 -8.35 -1.56
N LEU A 106 -13.08 -7.07 -1.57
CA LEU A 106 -11.76 -6.64 -1.15
C LEU A 106 -11.83 -6.14 0.30
N ASN A 107 -11.42 -7.00 1.24
CA ASN A 107 -11.55 -6.75 2.66
C ASN A 107 -10.32 -6.09 3.29
N SER A 108 -10.61 -5.21 4.25
CA SER A 108 -9.65 -4.64 5.19
C SER A 108 -10.26 -4.44 6.59
N LEU A 109 -11.50 -4.89 6.82
CA LEU A 109 -12.18 -4.82 8.11
C LEU A 109 -11.91 -6.10 8.90
N SER A 110 -12.10 -6.05 10.22
CA SER A 110 -11.81 -7.17 11.12
C SER A 110 -13.04 -7.65 11.88
N GLU A 111 -12.88 -8.80 12.55
CA GLU A 111 -13.81 -9.34 13.54
C GLU A 111 -15.21 -9.59 12.92
N GLU A 112 -16.28 -9.06 13.54
CA GLU A 112 -17.65 -9.29 13.09
C GLU A 112 -17.90 -8.78 11.65
N ALA A 113 -17.22 -7.71 11.23
CA ALA A 113 -17.33 -7.19 9.88
C ALA A 113 -16.79 -8.17 8.82
N LEU A 114 -15.69 -8.90 9.11
CA LEU A 114 -15.17 -9.94 8.22
C LEU A 114 -16.22 -11.06 8.05
N ALA A 115 -16.85 -11.48 9.15
CA ALA A 115 -17.89 -12.51 9.12
C ALA A 115 -19.16 -12.07 8.35
N ILE A 116 -19.55 -10.78 8.46
CA ILE A 116 -20.64 -10.21 7.64
C ILE A 116 -20.26 -10.21 6.16
N GLY A 117 -19.08 -9.70 5.81
CA GLY A 117 -18.59 -9.70 4.42
C GLY A 117 -18.59 -11.11 3.83
N CYS A 118 -18.10 -12.11 4.55
CA CYS A 118 -18.17 -13.50 4.12
C CYS A 118 -19.59 -13.96 3.77
N ARG A 119 -20.60 -13.57 4.57
CA ARG A 119 -22.01 -13.91 4.29
C ARG A 119 -22.59 -13.17 3.09
N SER A 120 -22.15 -11.93 2.84
CA SER A 120 -22.56 -11.07 1.72
C SER A 120 -22.04 -11.51 0.35
N LEU A 121 -21.21 -12.55 0.25
CA LEU A 121 -20.79 -13.10 -1.03
C LEU A 121 -21.91 -13.84 -1.77
N SER A 122 -21.96 -13.69 -3.09
CA SER A 122 -22.70 -14.56 -4.00
C SER A 122 -22.13 -15.99 -4.01
N PRO A 123 -22.86 -16.99 -4.56
CA PRO A 123 -22.28 -18.30 -4.86
C PRO A 123 -21.08 -18.18 -5.79
N PHE A 124 -20.03 -18.97 -5.56
CA PHE A 124 -18.72 -18.88 -6.22
C PHE A 124 -17.92 -17.59 -5.93
N GLY A 125 -18.39 -16.74 -5.00
CA GLY A 125 -17.76 -15.48 -4.67
C GLY A 125 -16.35 -15.58 -4.08
N ARG A 126 -15.55 -14.52 -4.24
CA ARG A 126 -14.13 -14.48 -3.84
C ARG A 126 -13.87 -13.41 -2.78
N PHE A 127 -13.49 -13.86 -1.58
CA PHE A 127 -13.07 -13.00 -0.49
C PHE A 127 -11.56 -12.78 -0.55
N ILE A 128 -11.13 -11.54 -0.76
CA ILE A 128 -9.72 -11.14 -0.80
C ILE A 128 -9.38 -10.35 0.45
N GLU A 129 -8.64 -10.97 1.35
CA GLU A 129 -8.20 -10.35 2.61
C GLU A 129 -6.89 -9.58 2.41
N VAL A 130 -6.92 -8.27 2.67
CA VAL A 130 -5.72 -7.40 2.71
C VAL A 130 -5.29 -7.09 4.16
N GLY A 131 -6.22 -7.23 5.11
CA GLY A 131 -5.97 -7.04 6.54
C GLY A 131 -5.16 -8.19 7.15
N LYS A 132 -4.16 -7.84 7.96
CA LYS A 132 -3.32 -8.83 8.66
C LYS A 132 -3.79 -9.13 10.10
N ARG A 133 -4.78 -8.40 10.64
CA ARG A 133 -5.20 -8.49 12.06
C ARG A 133 -5.70 -9.89 12.42
N ASP A 134 -6.77 -10.34 11.78
CA ASP A 134 -7.49 -11.55 12.17
C ASP A 134 -6.69 -12.82 11.84
N ILE A 135 -5.88 -12.75 10.78
CA ILE A 135 -4.88 -13.77 10.43
C ILE A 135 -3.85 -13.93 11.56
N VAL A 136 -3.31 -12.82 12.09
CA VAL A 136 -2.33 -12.85 13.19
C VAL A 136 -2.97 -13.26 14.53
N SER A 137 -4.23 -12.90 14.76
CA SER A 137 -5.01 -13.36 15.92
C SER A 137 -5.45 -14.84 15.81
N ASN A 138 -5.31 -15.47 14.64
CA ASN A 138 -5.79 -16.81 14.35
C ASN A 138 -7.31 -16.96 14.61
N GLU A 139 -8.08 -15.99 14.11
CA GLU A 139 -9.54 -15.99 14.19
C GLU A 139 -10.19 -17.11 13.35
N ARG A 140 -11.44 -17.43 13.66
CA ARG A 140 -12.17 -18.54 13.04
C ARG A 140 -12.91 -18.11 11.78
N LEU A 141 -12.72 -18.85 10.69
CA LEU A 141 -13.49 -18.71 9.46
C LEU A 141 -14.67 -19.71 9.43
N GLU A 142 -15.86 -19.24 9.06
CA GLU A 142 -17.06 -20.08 8.97
C GLU A 142 -17.06 -20.99 7.73
N MET A 143 -16.97 -22.31 7.92
CA MET A 143 -16.94 -23.28 6.82
C MET A 143 -18.19 -23.29 5.92
N ARG A 144 -19.29 -22.64 6.33
CA ARG A 144 -20.52 -22.52 5.54
C ARG A 144 -20.29 -21.81 4.19
N GLN A 145 -19.26 -20.97 4.07
CA GLN A 145 -18.92 -20.33 2.79
C GLN A 145 -18.48 -21.35 1.71
N VAL A 146 -17.95 -22.51 2.11
CA VAL A 146 -17.56 -23.60 1.18
C VAL A 146 -18.79 -24.33 0.61
N GLU A 147 -19.95 -24.22 1.26
CA GLU A 147 -21.23 -24.70 0.72
C GLU A 147 -21.59 -23.92 -0.55
N LYS A 148 -21.51 -22.57 -0.48
CA LYS A 148 -21.67 -21.63 -1.61
C LYS A 148 -20.58 -21.73 -2.69
N LYS A 149 -19.54 -22.56 -2.50
CA LYS A 149 -18.33 -22.66 -3.35
C LYS A 149 -17.45 -21.41 -3.36
N ASN A 150 -17.53 -20.61 -2.31
CA ASN A 150 -16.77 -19.37 -2.19
C ASN A 150 -15.31 -19.68 -1.86
N SER A 151 -14.40 -18.85 -2.36
CA SER A 151 -12.97 -18.93 -2.05
C SER A 151 -12.55 -17.79 -1.13
N PHE A 152 -11.68 -18.08 -0.17
CA PHE A 152 -11.01 -17.09 0.67
C PHE A 152 -9.52 -17.06 0.32
N SER A 153 -8.94 -15.87 0.18
CA SER A 153 -7.52 -15.70 -0.14
C SER A 153 -6.97 -14.45 0.52
N ALA A 154 -5.89 -14.59 1.28
CA ALA A 154 -5.14 -13.45 1.81
C ALA A 154 -4.06 -13.01 0.81
N ILE A 155 -3.80 -11.71 0.74
CA ILE A 155 -2.70 -11.15 -0.03
C ILE A 155 -1.71 -10.40 0.85
N ASP A 156 -0.42 -10.52 0.52
CA ASP A 156 0.66 -9.78 1.16
C ASP A 156 1.67 -9.34 0.10
N LEU A 157 1.62 -8.06 -0.28
CA LEU A 157 2.54 -7.52 -1.28
C LEU A 157 4.00 -7.55 -0.78
N ASP A 158 4.24 -7.47 0.53
CA ASP A 158 5.57 -7.57 1.14
C ASP A 158 6.15 -8.99 0.96
N LEU A 159 5.28 -10.01 0.96
CA LEU A 159 5.66 -11.40 0.69
C LEU A 159 5.85 -11.64 -0.81
N VAL A 160 5.00 -11.09 -1.66
CA VAL A 160 5.19 -11.11 -3.13
C VAL A 160 6.50 -10.44 -3.51
N ALA A 161 6.86 -9.32 -2.88
CA ALA A 161 8.11 -8.61 -3.12
C ALA A 161 9.36 -9.47 -2.83
N ARG A 162 9.34 -10.22 -1.72
CA ARG A 162 10.45 -11.06 -1.26
C ARG A 162 10.56 -12.38 -2.03
N GLU A 163 9.44 -13.10 -2.15
CA GLU A 163 9.43 -14.47 -2.68
C GLU A 163 9.17 -14.53 -4.20
N ARG A 164 8.62 -13.46 -4.79
CA ARG A 164 8.22 -13.38 -6.21
C ARG A 164 8.57 -12.01 -6.84
N PRO A 165 9.83 -11.52 -6.75
CA PRO A 165 10.18 -10.16 -7.18
C PRO A 165 9.89 -9.88 -8.67
N GLN A 166 9.98 -10.89 -9.55
CA GLN A 166 9.58 -10.75 -10.96
C GLN A 166 8.08 -10.47 -11.13
N ARG A 167 7.22 -10.97 -10.22
CA ARG A 167 5.79 -10.65 -10.21
C ARG A 167 5.53 -9.24 -9.72
N LEU A 168 6.23 -8.78 -8.67
CA LEU A 168 6.14 -7.37 -8.25
C LEU A 168 6.56 -6.41 -9.38
N LYS A 169 7.64 -6.74 -10.11
CA LYS A 169 8.07 -5.96 -11.26
C LYS A 169 6.97 -5.86 -12.33
N GLU A 170 6.38 -6.99 -12.73
CA GLU A 170 5.29 -7.00 -13.71
C GLU A 170 4.06 -6.22 -13.23
N LEU A 171 3.67 -6.36 -11.96
CA LEU A 171 2.57 -5.60 -11.36
C LEU A 171 2.83 -4.10 -11.43
N LEU A 172 4.07 -3.66 -11.18
CA LEU A 172 4.45 -2.24 -11.25
C LEU A 172 4.45 -1.72 -12.69
N GLU A 173 5.04 -2.46 -13.63
CA GLU A 173 5.05 -2.11 -15.06
C GLU A 173 3.62 -2.02 -15.61
N THR A 174 2.77 -2.98 -15.28
CA THR A 174 1.36 -2.97 -15.68
C THR A 174 0.58 -1.83 -15.01
N SER A 175 0.76 -1.59 -13.71
CA SER A 175 0.10 -0.47 -13.00
C SER A 175 0.43 0.88 -13.62
N LEU A 176 1.72 1.15 -13.89
CA LEU A 176 2.18 2.39 -14.52
C LEU A 176 1.63 2.54 -15.94
N ARG A 177 1.61 1.45 -16.72
CA ARG A 177 1.05 1.42 -18.08
C ARG A 177 -0.46 1.69 -18.08
N VAL A 178 -1.21 1.03 -17.20
CA VAL A 178 -2.66 1.18 -17.06
C VAL A 178 -3.02 2.63 -16.72
N ILE A 179 -2.37 3.23 -15.72
CA ILE A 179 -2.56 4.66 -15.39
C ILE A 179 -2.21 5.58 -16.57
N SER A 180 -1.13 5.29 -17.30
CA SER A 180 -0.64 6.14 -18.40
C SER A 180 -1.51 6.09 -19.66
N LEU A 181 -2.07 4.93 -20.00
CA LEU A 181 -2.87 4.73 -21.22
C LEU A 181 -4.33 5.15 -21.04
N GLU A 182 -4.95 4.73 -19.94
CA GLU A 182 -6.38 4.87 -19.69
C GLU A 182 -6.75 6.23 -19.07
N ARG A 183 -5.76 7.09 -18.76
CA ARG A 183 -5.91 8.36 -18.03
C ARG A 183 -6.65 8.21 -16.69
N LEU A 184 -6.50 7.06 -16.05
CA LEU A 184 -7.23 6.72 -14.84
C LEU A 184 -6.97 7.70 -13.71
N ASP A 185 -8.02 8.00 -12.95
CA ASP A 185 -7.93 8.85 -11.78
C ASP A 185 -6.95 8.28 -10.76
N ILE A 186 -5.96 9.11 -10.44
CA ILE A 186 -4.91 8.80 -9.46
C ILE A 186 -5.45 9.10 -8.05
N ILE A 187 -4.95 8.40 -7.04
CA ILE A 187 -5.33 8.57 -5.63
C ILE A 187 -5.29 10.05 -5.23
N GLN A 188 -6.36 10.54 -4.62
CA GLN A 188 -6.49 11.92 -4.13
C GLN A 188 -7.27 11.95 -2.80
N PRO A 189 -7.11 12.97 -1.93
CA PRO A 189 -6.08 13.99 -2.01
C PRO A 189 -4.68 13.39 -1.76
N LEU A 190 -3.65 13.98 -2.36
CA LEU A 190 -2.26 13.71 -2.00
C LEU A 190 -1.82 14.70 -0.93
N SER A 191 -1.72 14.23 0.31
CA SER A 191 -1.30 15.06 1.44
C SER A 191 0.22 14.97 1.61
N VAL A 192 0.92 16.00 1.13
CA VAL A 192 2.37 16.15 1.31
C VAL A 192 2.63 17.13 2.46
N ARG A 193 3.41 16.69 3.45
CA ARG A 193 3.91 17.54 4.54
C ARG A 193 5.43 17.52 4.58
N HIS A 194 6.01 18.46 5.30
CA HIS A 194 7.44 18.48 5.57
C HIS A 194 7.80 17.37 6.57
N ALA A 195 8.99 16.77 6.45
CA ALA A 195 9.42 15.64 7.30
C ALA A 195 9.46 15.97 8.80
N SER A 196 9.59 17.24 9.18
CA SER A 196 9.46 17.67 10.58
C SER A 196 8.06 17.42 11.17
N GLN A 197 7.06 17.08 10.36
CA GLN A 197 5.67 16.81 10.77
C GLN A 197 5.32 15.31 10.79
N VAL A 198 6.30 14.42 10.61
CA VAL A 198 6.12 12.95 10.66
C VAL A 198 5.25 12.51 11.84
N GLU A 199 5.57 12.97 13.06
CA GLU A 199 4.86 12.50 14.26
C GLU A 199 3.38 12.91 14.23
N GLU A 200 3.08 14.14 13.82
CA GLU A 200 1.72 14.66 13.64
C GLU A 200 0.96 13.89 12.54
N GLN A 201 1.65 13.55 11.46
CA GLN A 201 1.13 12.81 10.33
C GLN A 201 0.81 11.35 10.70
N LEU A 202 1.74 10.63 11.33
CA LEU A 202 1.52 9.27 11.82
C LEU A 202 0.43 9.21 12.91
N ARG A 203 0.34 10.20 13.80
CA ARG A 203 -0.78 10.33 14.75
C ARG A 203 -2.10 10.54 14.01
N THR A 204 -2.13 11.35 12.96
CA THR A 204 -3.33 11.53 12.11
C THR A 204 -3.70 10.22 11.39
N MET A 205 -2.71 9.47 10.88
CA MET A 205 -2.92 8.15 10.27
C MET A 205 -3.57 7.16 11.24
N GLN A 206 -3.04 7.07 12.48
CA GLN A 206 -3.58 6.21 13.54
C GLN A 206 -5.05 6.49 13.87
N THR A 207 -5.54 7.72 13.70
CA THR A 207 -6.97 8.04 13.96
C THR A 207 -7.94 7.61 12.84
N GLY A 208 -7.44 7.12 11.70
CA GLY A 208 -8.27 6.78 10.54
C GLY A 208 -8.99 7.96 9.87
N LYS A 209 -8.69 9.20 10.27
CA LYS A 209 -9.32 10.43 9.75
C LYS A 209 -8.77 10.90 8.40
N HIS A 210 -7.70 10.28 7.90
CA HIS A 210 -7.09 10.64 6.62
C HIS A 210 -7.91 10.12 5.42
N MET A 211 -7.60 10.66 4.24
CA MET A 211 -8.07 10.23 2.92
C MET A 211 -6.91 10.32 1.93
N GLY A 212 -6.88 9.45 0.92
CA GLY A 212 -5.82 9.39 -0.08
C GLY A 212 -4.51 8.81 0.46
N ASN A 213 -3.36 9.37 0.02
CA ASN A 213 -2.03 8.90 0.40
C ASN A 213 -1.17 10.03 1.02
N GLN A 214 -0.22 9.66 1.88
CA GLN A 214 0.68 10.59 2.59
C GLN A 214 2.14 10.14 2.49
N TYR A 215 3.09 11.09 2.54
CA TYR A 215 4.54 10.83 2.43
C TYR A 215 5.35 11.67 3.42
N GLU A 216 6.58 11.22 3.70
CA GLU A 216 7.54 11.78 4.66
C GLU A 216 8.96 11.66 4.10
N ASP A 217 9.91 12.47 4.58
CA ASP A 217 11.13 12.78 3.82
C ASP A 217 12.44 13.00 4.67
N SER A 218 13.10 11.98 5.29
CA SER A 218 14.60 11.94 5.58
C SER A 218 15.24 10.60 6.18
N PHE A 219 16.57 10.46 6.51
CA PHE A 219 17.49 9.23 6.45
C PHE A 219 18.45 8.69 7.62
N THR A 220 18.70 7.36 7.74
CA THR A 220 19.76 6.64 8.53
C THR A 220 20.65 5.45 8.03
N ARG A 221 21.54 5.10 8.99
CA ARG A 221 22.15 3.82 9.38
C ARG A 221 21.20 2.83 10.15
N PRO A 222 21.17 1.51 9.84
CA PRO A 222 20.29 0.48 10.44
C PRO A 222 20.43 0.11 11.94
N TRP A 223 21.21 0.83 12.75
CA TRP A 223 21.44 0.44 14.17
C TRP A 223 20.39 0.98 15.14
N LEU A 224 19.50 1.85 14.64
CA LEU A 224 18.38 2.45 15.37
C LEU A 224 17.07 1.72 15.03
N SER A 225 17.17 0.46 14.58
CA SER A 225 16.01 -0.38 14.26
C SER A 225 15.37 -0.96 15.51
N SER A 226 14.19 -0.44 15.85
CA SER A 226 13.26 -0.99 16.83
C SER A 226 11.86 -1.01 16.23
N LEU A 227 10.94 -1.77 16.84
CA LEU A 227 9.51 -1.60 16.52
C LEU A 227 9.15 -0.14 16.82
N PHE A 228 8.35 0.49 15.96
CA PHE A 228 8.05 1.93 16.09
C PHE A 228 7.50 2.31 17.48
N GLN A 229 6.72 1.42 18.10
CA GLN A 229 6.22 1.55 19.48
C GLN A 229 7.31 1.71 20.56
N SER A 230 8.55 1.30 20.29
CA SER A 230 9.71 1.41 21.17
C SER A 230 10.88 2.16 20.51
N MET A 231 10.61 2.97 19.47
CA MET A 231 11.60 3.86 18.86
C MET A 231 11.58 5.22 19.56
N SER A 232 12.71 5.63 20.12
CA SER A 232 12.83 6.96 20.73
C SER A 232 12.88 8.05 19.66
N HIS A 233 12.46 9.26 20.01
CA HIS A 233 12.60 10.45 19.17
C HIS A 233 14.06 10.67 18.71
N GLU A 234 15.04 10.36 19.58
CA GLU A 234 16.46 10.42 19.21
C GLU A 234 16.84 9.33 18.19
N GLN A 235 16.35 8.09 18.37
CA GLN A 235 16.54 7.00 17.40
C GLN A 235 15.84 7.28 16.05
N TRP A 236 14.77 8.08 16.05
CA TRP A 236 14.12 8.57 14.84
C TRP A 236 14.88 9.74 14.20
N HIS A 237 15.34 10.74 14.95
CA HIS A 237 16.02 11.91 14.38
C HIS A 237 17.49 11.67 14.00
N GLN A 238 18.26 10.99 14.86
CA GLN A 238 19.54 10.41 14.42
C GLN A 238 19.29 9.46 13.27
N GLY A 239 18.14 8.74 13.34
CA GLY A 239 17.38 7.97 12.35
C GLY A 239 17.10 8.65 11.02
N ILE A 240 17.33 9.96 10.89
CA ILE A 240 16.83 10.73 9.75
C ILE A 240 17.81 11.81 9.26
N ALA A 241 18.84 12.16 10.04
CA ALA A 241 19.84 13.14 9.62
C ALA A 241 20.85 12.63 8.57
N VAL A 242 21.44 11.45 8.76
CA VAL A 242 22.82 11.16 8.27
C VAL A 242 22.99 11.18 6.75
N LYS A 243 22.01 10.65 6.01
CA LYS A 243 22.11 10.42 4.55
C LYS A 243 21.05 11.22 3.76
N ALA A 244 20.11 11.95 4.38
CA ALA A 244 19.16 12.83 3.67
C ALA A 244 19.71 14.23 3.69
N HIS A 245 19.84 14.83 4.88
CA HIS A 245 20.59 16.06 5.07
C HIS A 245 22.03 15.91 4.55
N GLY A 246 22.64 14.73 4.72
CA GLY A 246 23.92 14.39 4.09
C GLY A 246 23.88 14.36 2.55
N THR A 247 22.84 13.81 1.91
CA THR A 247 22.72 13.84 0.43
C THR A 247 22.43 15.24 -0.06
N ASP A 248 21.53 15.96 0.61
CA ASP A 248 21.09 17.31 0.28
C ASP A 248 22.28 18.28 0.31
N LEU A 249 23.06 18.29 1.41
CA LEU A 249 24.32 19.03 1.51
C LEU A 249 25.33 18.66 0.41
N LEU A 250 25.48 17.36 0.07
CA LEU A 250 26.38 16.94 -1.00
C LEU A 250 25.85 17.38 -2.38
N CYS A 251 24.54 17.39 -2.60
CA CYS A 251 23.90 17.91 -3.80
C CYS A 251 24.05 19.43 -3.95
N GLU A 252 23.92 20.18 -2.86
CA GLU A 252 24.18 21.62 -2.84
C GLU A 252 25.66 21.95 -3.07
N THR A 253 26.57 21.14 -2.51
CA THR A 253 28.01 21.48 -2.49
C THR A 253 28.78 20.96 -3.70
N LEU A 254 28.38 19.82 -4.30
CA LEU A 254 29.22 19.11 -5.29
C LEU A 254 28.60 18.98 -6.70
N ALA A 255 27.29 19.15 -6.85
CA ALA A 255 26.59 18.60 -8.02
C ALA A 255 26.85 19.31 -9.37
N ASP A 256 27.56 20.45 -9.38
CA ASP A 256 27.88 21.20 -10.61
C ASP A 256 29.20 20.77 -11.30
N ASN A 257 29.96 19.83 -10.72
CA ASN A 257 31.26 19.36 -11.27
C ASN A 257 31.49 17.84 -11.06
N LEU A 258 30.46 17.00 -11.21
CA LEU A 258 30.59 15.54 -11.12
C LEU A 258 30.20 14.87 -12.43
N ASP A 259 30.95 13.84 -12.84
CA ASP A 259 30.57 12.95 -13.96
C ASP A 259 29.46 11.97 -13.55
N PHE A 260 29.40 11.61 -12.25
CA PHE A 260 28.39 10.75 -11.66
C PHE A 260 28.25 11.03 -10.16
N PHE A 261 27.03 10.88 -9.63
CA PHE A 261 26.75 10.88 -8.20
C PHE A 261 25.79 9.73 -7.88
N ILE A 262 26.34 8.64 -7.34
CA ILE A 262 25.59 7.41 -7.06
C ILE A 262 25.23 7.36 -5.58
N LEU A 263 23.95 7.20 -5.32
CA LEU A 263 23.37 7.17 -4.01
C LEU A 263 22.85 5.75 -3.72
N LEU A 264 23.27 5.19 -2.58
CA LEU A 264 22.96 3.80 -2.21
C LEU A 264 21.75 3.75 -1.28
N GLY A 265 20.58 3.55 -1.92
CA GLY A 265 19.30 3.31 -1.28
C GLY A 265 19.16 1.87 -0.76
N SER A 266 17.93 1.39 -0.66
CA SER A 266 17.60 0.06 -0.19
C SER A 266 16.19 -0.29 -0.63
N ALA A 267 15.99 -1.54 -1.08
CA ALA A 267 14.66 -2.06 -1.40
C ALA A 267 13.64 -1.88 -0.25
N SER A 268 14.08 -1.72 1.01
CA SER A 268 13.23 -1.39 2.16
C SER A 268 12.48 -0.05 2.07
N ALA A 269 12.86 0.88 1.19
CA ALA A 269 12.01 2.05 0.86
C ALA A 269 10.75 1.64 0.09
N ILE A 270 10.90 0.68 -0.83
CA ILE A 270 9.83 0.23 -1.72
C ILE A 270 8.94 -0.82 -1.03
N VAL A 271 9.55 -1.74 -0.27
CA VAL A 271 8.88 -2.94 0.29
C VAL A 271 8.68 -2.90 1.80
N GLY A 272 9.22 -1.88 2.48
CA GLY A 272 9.20 -1.78 3.94
C GLY A 272 10.09 -2.79 4.66
N GLY A 273 10.27 -2.60 5.98
CA GLY A 273 11.01 -3.52 6.83
C GLY A 273 10.52 -3.48 8.28
N ARG A 274 10.31 -4.65 8.89
CA ARG A 274 9.81 -4.73 10.28
C ARG A 274 10.85 -4.17 11.25
N GLY A 275 10.49 -3.08 11.93
CA GLY A 275 11.38 -2.34 12.81
C GLY A 275 12.40 -1.44 12.09
N GLN A 276 12.18 -1.18 10.80
CA GLN A 276 13.01 -0.34 9.94
C GLN A 276 12.19 0.86 9.43
N GLY A 277 11.24 1.36 10.21
CA GLY A 277 10.36 2.48 9.81
C GLY A 277 11.15 3.75 9.50
N ASN A 278 12.13 4.08 10.35
CA ASN A 278 13.14 5.11 10.05
C ASN A 278 13.85 4.78 8.74
N TYR A 279 14.48 3.60 8.64
CA TYR A 279 15.22 3.07 7.47
C TYR A 279 14.38 2.77 6.20
N GLY A 280 13.07 3.03 6.20
CA GLY A 280 12.20 3.00 5.01
C GLY A 280 11.91 4.41 4.48
N ALA A 281 11.41 5.29 5.37
CA ALA A 281 11.19 6.71 5.08
C ALA A 281 12.47 7.36 4.54
N ASP A 282 13.58 7.01 5.20
CA ASP A 282 14.95 6.98 4.74
C ASP A 282 15.13 6.83 3.23
N ASN A 283 15.27 5.60 2.72
CA ASN A 283 15.75 5.37 1.37
C ASN A 283 14.86 6.03 0.30
N THR A 284 13.56 6.22 0.60
CA THR A 284 12.57 6.96 -0.20
C THR A 284 12.97 8.41 -0.53
N VAL A 285 13.76 9.05 0.33
CA VAL A 285 14.18 10.46 0.20
C VAL A 285 15.31 10.66 -0.76
N GLN A 286 16.32 9.80 -0.66
CA GLN A 286 17.52 9.89 -1.50
C GLN A 286 17.15 9.49 -2.93
N ASP A 287 16.17 8.61 -3.07
CA ASP A 287 15.36 8.41 -4.27
C ASP A 287 14.72 9.70 -4.81
N SER A 288 14.03 10.46 -3.96
CA SER A 288 13.41 11.75 -4.30
C SER A 288 14.45 12.78 -4.74
N ILE A 289 15.53 12.95 -3.96
CA ILE A 289 16.64 13.86 -4.25
C ILE A 289 17.37 13.44 -5.53
N ALA A 290 17.65 12.15 -5.74
CA ALA A 290 18.28 11.66 -6.96
C ALA A 290 17.44 11.99 -8.21
N ARG A 291 16.13 11.72 -8.15
CA ARG A 291 15.19 12.08 -9.23
C ARG A 291 15.14 13.59 -9.46
N HIS A 292 15.19 14.40 -8.41
CA HIS A 292 15.22 15.86 -8.52
C HIS A 292 16.50 16.36 -9.19
N GLN A 293 17.68 15.90 -8.75
CA GLN A 293 18.96 16.29 -9.34
C GLN A 293 19.08 15.81 -10.80
N ALA A 294 18.61 14.60 -11.12
CA ALA A 294 18.53 14.11 -12.49
C ALA A 294 17.62 14.99 -13.38
N ALA A 295 16.50 15.48 -12.85
CA ALA A 295 15.62 16.41 -13.54
C ALA A 295 16.24 17.81 -13.77
N LEU A 296 17.23 18.20 -12.95
CA LEU A 296 18.08 19.38 -13.16
C LEU A 296 19.24 19.12 -14.14
N GLY A 297 19.34 17.93 -14.73
CA GLY A 297 20.42 17.55 -15.65
C GLY A 297 21.74 17.18 -14.95
N ARG A 298 21.77 17.13 -13.62
CA ARG A 298 22.94 16.71 -12.83
C ARG A 298 22.98 15.17 -12.78
N PRO A 299 24.15 14.51 -12.92
CA PRO A 299 24.22 13.06 -13.12
C PRO A 299 24.07 12.26 -11.82
N CYS A 300 22.92 12.38 -11.18
CA CYS A 300 22.60 11.78 -9.90
C CYS A 300 21.64 10.58 -10.05
N ILE A 301 21.92 9.47 -9.36
CA ILE A 301 21.06 8.28 -9.39
C ILE A 301 21.04 7.57 -8.04
N ALA A 302 19.85 7.18 -7.58
CA ALA A 302 19.67 6.28 -6.45
C ALA A 302 19.55 4.83 -6.93
N ILE A 303 20.20 3.92 -6.20
CA ILE A 303 20.16 2.47 -6.46
C ILE A 303 19.65 1.78 -5.19
N ASP A 304 18.42 1.28 -5.25
CA ASP A 304 17.83 0.48 -4.18
C ASP A 304 18.37 -0.95 -4.19
N ALA A 305 19.43 -1.17 -3.41
CA ALA A 305 20.02 -2.48 -3.26
C ALA A 305 19.09 -3.44 -2.50
N GLY A 306 19.03 -4.69 -2.94
CA GLY A 306 18.52 -5.80 -2.15
C GLY A 306 19.52 -6.23 -1.07
N VAL A 307 19.31 -7.42 -0.48
CA VAL A 307 20.21 -7.96 0.55
C VAL A 307 21.59 -8.26 -0.06
N VAL A 308 22.62 -7.54 0.39
CA VAL A 308 24.02 -7.78 -0.01
C VAL A 308 24.62 -8.86 0.89
N LEU A 309 24.96 -10.01 0.30
CA LEU A 309 25.36 -11.23 1.03
C LEU A 309 26.88 -11.35 1.24
N GLU A 310 27.69 -10.92 0.28
CA GLU A 310 29.16 -11.12 0.29
C GLU A 310 29.93 -10.01 1.02
N ALA A 311 29.31 -8.85 1.20
CA ALA A 311 29.87 -7.70 1.89
C ALA A 311 28.80 -6.91 2.67
N GLY A 312 29.22 -5.95 3.50
CA GLY A 312 28.29 -5.07 4.22
C GLY A 312 27.94 -5.52 5.64
N TRP A 313 26.69 -5.31 6.07
CA TRP A 313 26.24 -5.56 7.45
C TRP A 313 25.87 -7.03 7.69
N VAL A 314 25.20 -7.65 6.72
CA VAL A 314 24.74 -9.06 6.77
C VAL A 314 25.93 -10.02 6.72
N ALA A 315 26.86 -9.82 5.77
CA ALA A 315 28.08 -10.62 5.63
C ALA A 315 28.94 -10.67 6.91
N ARG A 316 28.93 -9.60 7.72
CA ARG A 316 29.66 -9.52 8.99
C ARG A 316 28.95 -10.16 10.18
N ARG A 317 27.78 -10.77 9.95
CA ARG A 317 26.91 -11.39 10.97
C ARG A 317 26.28 -12.68 10.43
N SER A 318 27.13 -13.62 10.02
CA SER A 318 26.73 -14.92 9.44
C SER A 318 25.65 -15.67 10.23
N SER A 319 25.63 -15.57 11.56
CA SER A 319 24.59 -16.20 12.40
C SER A 319 23.16 -15.66 12.18
N LEU A 320 22.98 -14.48 11.60
CA LEU A 320 21.66 -13.96 11.20
C LEU A 320 21.17 -14.51 9.86
N VAL A 321 22.08 -15.03 9.02
CA VAL A 321 21.73 -15.67 7.74
C VAL A 321 21.07 -17.02 8.02
N ASP A 322 21.68 -17.83 8.88
CA ASP A 322 21.17 -19.17 9.21
C ASP A 322 19.89 -19.16 10.08
N GLN A 323 19.69 -18.17 10.95
CA GLN A 323 18.55 -18.15 11.88
C GLN A 323 17.25 -17.50 11.33
N LYS A 324 17.29 -16.79 10.21
CA LYS A 324 16.09 -16.10 9.65
C LYS A 324 15.64 -16.58 8.28
N LEU A 325 16.41 -17.42 7.59
CA LEU A 325 16.03 -17.98 6.28
C LEU A 325 15.35 -19.35 6.36
N PHE A 326 15.30 -19.99 7.54
CA PHE A 326 14.88 -21.40 7.68
C PHE A 326 13.86 -21.72 8.78
N GLN A 327 13.22 -20.73 9.43
CA GLN A 327 12.14 -20.99 10.39
C GLN A 327 10.90 -20.12 10.17
N GLN A 328 9.96 -20.72 9.43
CA GLN A 328 8.50 -20.51 9.39
C GLN A 328 7.98 -19.13 8.97
#